data_AF-A0A6N8HS46-F1
#
_entry.id   AF-A0A6N8HS46-F1
#
_cell.length_a   1.000
_cell.length_b   1.000
_cell.length_c   1.000
_cell.angle_alpha   90.00
_cell.angle_beta   90.00
_cell.angle_gamma   90.00
#
_symmetry.space_group_name_H-M   'P 1'
#
loop_
_entity.id
_entity.type
_entity.pdbx_description
1 polymer ?
#
loop_
_entity_poly.entity_id
_entity_poly.type
_entity_poly.pdbx_seq_one_letter_code
_entity_poly.pdbx_strand_id
1 'polypeptide(L)'
;MSLSYSDQLILLNDLLSEQHESVEGEVSEYQQIKRLVKSMIANEQLTDAQLNKLLPEIYHYSVEGASVQNVSEHITTNQTNLQNWISAINNTGYS
;
A
#
# COMPACT_ATOMS: atom_id res chain seq x y z
N MET A 1 0.87 -14.17 15.52
CA MET A 1 -0.29 -14.37 14.62
C MET A 1 0.07 -13.81 13.26
N SER A 2 -0.18 -14.54 12.18
CA SER A 2 -0.13 -14.02 10.82
C SER A 2 -1.47 -13.37 10.50
N LEU A 3 -1.47 -12.15 9.95
CA LEU A 3 -2.69 -11.51 9.45
C LEU A 3 -3.28 -12.35 8.31
N SER A 4 -4.61 -12.43 8.25
CA SER A 4 -5.28 -13.00 7.07
C SER A 4 -5.07 -12.08 5.86
N TYR A 5 -5.30 -12.58 4.65
CA TYR A 5 -5.20 -11.75 3.44
C TYR A 5 -6.18 -10.56 3.47
N SER A 6 -7.39 -10.75 4.02
CA SER A 6 -8.37 -9.66 4.20
C SER A 6 -7.86 -8.62 5.19
N ASP A 7 -7.34 -9.05 6.35
CA ASP A 7 -6.76 -8.12 7.33
C ASP A 7 -5.57 -7.33 6.76
N GLN A 8 -4.78 -7.96 5.88
CA GLN A 8 -3.68 -7.30 5.18
C GLN A 8 -4.19 -6.24 4.19
N LEU A 9 -5.29 -6.50 3.48
CA LEU A 9 -5.92 -5.53 2.57
C LEU A 9 -6.48 -4.33 3.34
N ILE A 10 -7.20 -4.58 4.45
CA ILE A 10 -7.74 -3.53 5.32
C ILE A 10 -6.60 -2.63 5.79
N LEU A 11 -5.56 -3.21 6.41
CA LEU A 11 -4.45 -2.45 6.95
C LEU A 11 -3.64 -1.71 5.88
N LEU A 12 -3.49 -2.31 4.69
CA LEU A 12 -2.84 -1.64 3.56
C LEU A 12 -3.68 -0.44 3.08
N ASN A 13 -5.00 -0.59 3.00
CA ASN A 13 -5.90 0.49 2.61
C ASN A 13 -5.84 1.65 3.62
N ASP A 14 -5.90 1.36 4.91
CA ASP A 14 -5.85 2.37 5.98
C ASP A 14 -4.56 3.20 5.89
N LEU A 15 -3.41 2.54 5.77
CA LEU A 15 -2.10 3.23 5.67
C LEU A 15 -2.00 4.09 4.40
N LEU A 16 -2.46 3.60 3.25
CA LEU A 16 -2.41 4.36 2.00
C LEU A 16 -3.40 5.53 2.01
N SER A 17 -4.57 5.36 2.63
CA SER A 17 -5.60 6.40 2.73
C SER A 17 -5.15 7.52 3.67
N GLU A 18 -4.56 7.18 4.83
CA GLU A 18 -4.00 8.16 5.75
C GLU A 18 -2.94 9.03 5.07
N GLN A 19 -1.99 8.41 4.35
CA GLN A 19 -0.97 9.16 3.60
C GLN A 19 -1.59 10.03 2.50
N HIS A 20 -2.57 9.51 1.77
CA HIS A 20 -3.27 10.26 0.72
C HIS A 20 -3.99 11.51 1.27
N GLU A 21 -4.69 11.36 2.40
CA GLU A 21 -5.49 12.42 3.01
C GLU A 21 -4.65 13.47 3.75
N SER A 22 -3.69 13.04 4.57
CA SER A 22 -2.86 13.93 5.39
C SER A 22 -1.70 14.53 4.61
N VAL A 23 -1.25 13.89 3.53
CA VAL A 23 0.01 14.21 2.83
C VAL A 23 1.22 14.18 3.77
N GLU A 24 1.11 13.39 4.83
CA GLU A 24 2.13 13.12 5.84
C GLU A 24 2.36 11.61 5.95
N GLY A 25 3.48 11.23 6.55
CA GLY A 25 3.77 9.83 6.79
C GLY A 25 5.10 9.62 7.49
N GLU A 26 5.28 8.42 8.04
CA GLU A 26 6.49 8.05 8.76
C GLU A 26 7.28 6.94 8.04
N VAL A 27 8.60 6.91 8.27
CA VAL A 27 9.46 5.81 7.81
C VAL A 27 8.95 4.45 8.30
N SER A 28 8.34 4.41 9.49
CA SER A 28 7.72 3.22 10.09
C SER A 28 6.55 2.69 9.24
N GLU A 29 5.68 3.57 8.75
CA GLU A 29 4.54 3.23 7.88
C GLU A 29 5.01 2.68 6.53
N TYR A 30 6.00 3.33 5.90
CA TYR A 30 6.58 2.82 4.66
C TYR A 30 7.18 1.42 4.84
N GLN A 31 7.85 1.17 5.97
CA GLN A 31 8.34 -0.18 6.29
C GLN A 31 7.22 -1.19 6.51
N GLN A 32 6.10 -0.76 7.10
CA GLN A 32 4.92 -1.59 7.32
C GLN A 32 4.25 -1.95 5.99
N ILE A 33 3.99 -0.96 5.12
CA ILE A 33 3.46 -1.15 3.77
C ILE A 33 4.34 -2.15 3.00
N LYS A 34 5.66 -1.96 3.02
CA LYS A 34 6.62 -2.87 2.38
C LYS A 34 6.47 -4.32 2.84
N ARG A 35 6.33 -4.54 4.15
CA ARG A 35 6.20 -5.88 4.74
C ARG A 35 4.86 -6.52 4.38
N LEU A 36 3.78 -5.75 4.42
CA LEU A 36 2.44 -6.21 4.03
C LEU A 36 2.43 -6.65 2.56
N VAL A 37 2.84 -5.75 1.67
CA VAL A 37 2.85 -6.02 0.23
C VAL A 37 3.75 -7.22 -0.11
N LYS A 38 4.92 -7.35 0.52
CA LYS A 38 5.78 -8.52 0.33
C LYS A 38 5.09 -9.82 0.78
N SER A 39 4.35 -9.79 1.89
CA SER A 39 3.58 -10.95 2.34
C SER A 39 2.43 -11.29 1.39
N MET A 40 1.77 -10.28 0.82
CA MET A 40 0.64 -10.46 -0.10
C MET A 40 1.09 -11.00 -1.45
N ILE A 41 2.21 -10.53 -2.00
CA ILE A 41 2.81 -11.05 -3.24
C ILE A 41 3.25 -12.51 -3.07
N ALA A 42 3.74 -12.88 -1.88
CA ALA A 42 4.13 -14.26 -1.58
C ALA A 42 2.92 -15.20 -1.33
N ASN A 43 1.70 -14.66 -1.23
CA ASN A 43 0.51 -15.45 -0.97
C ASN A 43 -0.11 -15.95 -2.29
N GLU A 44 -0.13 -17.27 -2.47
CA GLU A 44 -0.71 -17.94 -3.65
C GLU A 44 -2.24 -17.78 -3.78
N GLN A 45 -2.91 -17.23 -2.75
CA GLN A 45 -4.36 -16.95 -2.75
C GLN A 45 -4.76 -15.65 -3.47
N LEU A 46 -3.81 -14.88 -3.99
CA LEU A 46 -4.08 -13.68 -4.77
C LEU A 46 -4.72 -14.03 -6.11
N THR A 47 -6.03 -13.82 -6.23
CA THR A 47 -6.81 -14.08 -7.45
C THR A 47 -7.18 -12.82 -8.23
N ASP A 48 -7.06 -11.63 -7.62
CA ASP A 48 -7.38 -10.37 -8.27
C ASP A 48 -6.24 -9.94 -9.22
N ALA A 49 -6.53 -9.94 -10.52
CA ALA A 49 -5.56 -9.65 -11.57
C ALA A 49 -5.14 -8.17 -11.62
N GLN A 50 -6.00 -7.24 -11.18
CA GLN A 50 -5.65 -5.82 -11.11
C GLN A 50 -4.69 -5.59 -9.95
N LEU A 51 -5.04 -6.10 -8.77
CA LEU A 51 -4.22 -5.95 -7.58
C LEU A 51 -2.86 -6.63 -7.73
N ASN A 52 -2.79 -7.79 -8.39
CA ASN A 52 -1.52 -8.46 -8.68
C ASN A 52 -0.55 -7.60 -9.52
N LYS A 53 -1.07 -6.72 -10.37
CA LYS A 53 -0.23 -5.77 -11.12
C LYS A 53 0.19 -4.55 -10.29
N LEU A 54 -0.65 -4.12 -9.35
CA LEU A 54 -0.42 -2.90 -8.57
C LEU A 54 0.42 -3.14 -7.30
N LEU A 55 0.39 -4.34 -6.71
CA LEU A 55 1.20 -4.64 -5.53
C LEU A 55 2.71 -4.38 -5.73
N PRO A 56 3.34 -4.73 -6.86
CA PRO A 56 4.74 -4.33 -7.12
C PRO A 56 4.98 -2.82 -7.13
N GLU A 57 4.02 -2.02 -7.60
CA GLU A 57 4.12 -0.55 -7.59
C GLU A 57 4.05 0.00 -6.16
N ILE A 58 3.09 -0.50 -5.37
CA ILE A 58 2.95 -0.13 -3.95
C ILE A 58 4.21 -0.53 -3.16
N TYR A 59 4.78 -1.70 -3.47
CA TYR A 59 6.06 -2.13 -2.91
C TYR A 59 7.17 -1.12 -3.21
N HIS A 60 7.31 -0.70 -4.47
CA HIS A 60 8.34 0.25 -4.87
C HIS A 60 8.16 1.61 -4.18
N TYR A 61 6.95 2.16 -4.20
CA TYR A 61 6.59 3.38 -3.48
C TYR A 61 7.00 3.34 -2.00
N SER A 62 6.78 2.21 -1.34
CA SER A 62 7.14 2.02 0.07
C SER A 62 8.65 1.91 0.32
N VAL A 63 9.41 1.39 -0.64
CA VAL A 63 10.87 1.32 -0.55
C VAL A 63 11.46 2.71 -0.70
N GLU A 64 10.98 3.48 -1.68
CA GLU A 64 11.44 4.86 -1.91
C GLU A 64 11.07 5.77 -0.73
N GLY A 65 9.80 5.72 -0.31
CA GLY A 65 9.28 6.53 0.81
C GLY A 65 10.02 6.32 2.12
N ALA A 66 10.56 5.13 2.37
CA ALA A 66 11.39 4.86 3.55
C ALA A 66 12.77 5.54 3.53
N SER A 67 13.16 6.15 2.40
CA SER A 67 14.50 6.73 2.18
C SER A 67 14.49 8.20 1.73
N VAL A 68 13.32 8.74 1.35
CA VAL A 68 13.20 10.14 0.93
C VAL A 68 13.44 11.09 2.11
N GLN A 69 14.04 12.24 1.82
CA GLN A 69 14.19 13.32 2.81
C GLN A 69 12.90 14.14 2.96
N ASN A 70 12.13 14.28 1.87
CA ASN A 70 10.90 15.04 1.84
C ASN A 70 9.70 14.10 1.61
N VAL A 71 9.09 13.64 2.71
CA VAL A 71 7.96 12.72 2.68
C VAL A 71 6.74 13.35 2.02
N SER A 72 6.42 14.60 2.34
CA SER A 72 5.24 15.28 1.80
C SER A 72 5.32 15.43 0.27
N GLU A 73 6.51 15.73 -0.26
CA GLU A 73 6.73 15.77 -1.72
C GLU A 73 6.59 14.39 -2.37
N HIS A 74 7.14 13.34 -1.74
CA HIS A 74 6.99 11.96 -2.22
C HIS A 74 5.52 11.53 -2.28
N ILE A 75 4.74 11.86 -1.25
CA ILE A 75 3.30 11.58 -1.22
C ILE A 75 2.56 12.42 -2.27
N THR A 76 2.82 13.73 -2.33
CA THR A 76 2.17 14.66 -3.27
C THR A 76 2.37 14.22 -4.73
N THR A 77 3.58 13.82 -5.09
CA THR A 77 3.92 13.36 -6.44
C THR A 77 3.29 12.01 -6.79
N ASN A 78 2.90 11.22 -5.78
CA ASN A 78 2.24 9.91 -5.93
C ASN A 78 0.73 9.93 -5.68
N GLN A 79 0.11 11.11 -5.48
CA GLN A 79 -1.32 11.24 -5.16
C GLN A 79 -2.25 10.47 -6.12
N THR A 80 -2.03 10.57 -7.43
CA THR A 80 -2.81 9.81 -8.41
C THR A 80 -2.62 8.30 -8.29
N ASN A 81 -1.40 7.86 -7.96
CA ASN A 81 -1.10 6.44 -7.75
C ASN A 81 -1.79 5.93 -6.48
N LEU A 82 -1.68 6.67 -5.38
CA LEU A 82 -2.34 6.36 -4.11
C LEU A 82 -3.85 6.21 -4.30
N GLN A 83 -4.51 7.17 -4.96
CA GLN A 83 -5.93 7.10 -5.26
C GLN A 83 -6.29 5.85 -6.10
N ASN A 84 -5.48 5.50 -7.10
CA ASN A 84 -5.70 4.31 -7.92
C ASN A 84 -5.57 3.02 -7.10
N TRP A 85 -4.53 2.92 -6.26
CA TRP A 85 -4.28 1.76 -5.43
C TRP A 85 -5.38 1.56 -4.38
N ILE A 86 -5.80 2.62 -3.68
CA ILE A 86 -6.91 2.59 -2.71
C ILE A 86 -8.19 2.09 -3.39
N SER A 87 -8.50 2.65 -4.57
CA SER A 87 -9.68 2.26 -5.35
C SER A 87 -9.63 0.79 -5.78
N ALA A 88 -8.47 0.30 -6.24
CA ALA A 88 -8.30 -1.09 -6.62
C ALA A 88 -8.45 -2.04 -5.43
N ILE A 89 -7.89 -1.68 -4.28
CA ILE A 89 -8.04 -2.43 -3.04
C ILE A 89 -9.54 -2.50 -2.67
N ASN A 90 -10.24 -1.37 -2.62
CA ASN A 90 -11.68 -1.30 -2.30
C ASN A 90 -12.54 -2.16 -3.24
N ASN A 91 -12.19 -2.24 -4.52
CA ASN A 91 -12.91 -3.05 -5.52
C ASN A 91 -12.76 -4.56 -5.32
N THR A 92 -11.78 -5.02 -4.55
CA THR A 92 -11.65 -6.46 -4.24
C THR A 92 -12.76 -6.98 -3.32
N GLY A 93 -13.54 -6.09 -2.70
CA GLY A 93 -14.70 -6.44 -1.89
C GLY A 93 -14.35 -7.14 -0.57
N TYR A 94 -13.14 -6.90 -0.05
CA TYR A 94 -12.75 -7.40 1.27
C TYR A 94 -13.75 -6.89 2.32
N SER A 95 -14.57 -7.81 2.82
CA SER A 95 -15.58 -7.60 3.87
C SER A 95 -15.65 -8.83 4.77
#